data_AF-A0A6S7IP19-F1
#
_entry.id   AF-A0A6S7IP19-F1
#
_cell.length_a   1.000
_cell.length_b   1.000
_cell.length_c   1.000
_cell.angle_alpha   90.00
_cell.angle_beta   90.00
_cell.angle_gamma   90.00
#
_symmetry.space_group_name_H-M   'P 1'
#
loop_
_entity.id
_entity.type
_entity.pdbx_description
1 polymer ?
#
loop_
_entity_poly.entity_id
_entity_poly.type
_entity_poly.pdbx_seq_one_letter_code
_entity_poly.pdbx_strand_id
1 'polypeptide(L)'
;MNGLLDQIPTTRHLLGPIHGVTKLLCLQETKNTEIVAYSLSSTLHPYITILANGPESWPLLLQEIDSLFQTTDNSSIASLLKVFEAFFHHVLYNPKPDYSACKSLHALLLEKASELLKQTEEGVLDNILRLITNHLRIYKMDMESLGHSVSLCHQTMRWFLKNGCANLDCHMKALTLLLIEMLHKQLSLGMSMMSSLVMLKTITHNKPWIPVANGSLFLISHLMLTCSEYYIGELLHI
;
A
#
# COMPACT_ATOMS: atom_id res chain seq x y z
N MET A 1 24.97 15.54 -1.99
CA MET A 1 23.68 14.98 -2.46
C MET A 1 23.15 15.76 -3.66
N ASN A 2 23.06 17.10 -3.59
CA ASN A 2 22.52 17.94 -4.66
C ASN A 2 23.24 17.76 -6.03
N GLY A 3 24.57 17.74 -6.07
CA GLY A 3 25.29 17.56 -7.34
C GLY A 3 25.11 16.20 -8.04
N LEU A 4 24.71 15.14 -7.32
CA LEU A 4 24.32 13.86 -7.93
C LEU A 4 22.90 13.93 -8.48
N LEU A 5 21.97 14.56 -7.74
CA LEU A 5 20.58 14.75 -8.17
C LEU A 5 20.47 15.60 -9.44
N ASP A 6 21.35 16.59 -9.59
CA ASP A 6 21.39 17.47 -10.76
C ASP A 6 21.93 16.77 -12.03
N GLN A 7 22.67 15.67 -11.88
CA GLN A 7 23.25 14.92 -13.01
C GLN A 7 22.34 13.82 -13.55
N ILE A 8 21.37 13.36 -12.77
CA ILE A 8 20.45 12.28 -13.12
C ILE A 8 19.65 12.51 -14.42
N PRO A 9 19.19 13.73 -14.76
CA PRO A 9 18.47 13.96 -16.02
C PRO A 9 19.31 13.75 -17.29
N THR A 10 20.65 13.76 -17.18
CA THR A 10 21.56 13.80 -18.35
C THR A 10 22.31 12.50 -18.61
N THR A 11 22.25 11.53 -17.69
CA THR A 11 22.94 10.24 -17.83
C THR A 11 22.09 9.19 -18.52
N ARG A 12 22.61 8.56 -19.58
CA ARG A 12 21.99 7.38 -20.23
C ARG A 12 21.90 6.13 -19.31
N HIS A 13 22.56 6.14 -18.16
CA HIS A 13 22.60 5.04 -17.18
C HIS A 13 22.22 5.54 -15.79
N LEU A 14 20.92 5.52 -15.47
CA LEU A 14 20.37 6.01 -14.19
C LEU A 14 20.71 5.12 -12.98
N LEU A 15 21.06 3.85 -13.21
CA LEU A 15 21.25 2.86 -12.15
C LEU A 15 22.45 3.16 -11.24
N GLY A 16 23.57 3.64 -11.79
CA GLY A 16 24.75 4.04 -11.01
C GLY A 16 24.48 5.21 -10.05
N PRO A 17 23.91 6.33 -10.56
CA PRO A 17 23.47 7.44 -9.72
C PRO A 17 22.43 7.03 -8.66
N ILE A 18 21.42 6.24 -9.03
CA ILE A 18 20.40 5.73 -8.09
C ILE A 18 21.07 4.97 -6.96
N HIS A 19 21.90 3.98 -7.28
CA HIS A 19 22.64 3.19 -6.29
C HIS A 19 23.53 4.05 -5.37
N GLY A 20 24.19 5.07 -5.93
CA GLY A 20 24.95 6.04 -5.14
C GLY A 20 24.10 6.82 -4.16
N VAL A 21 22.92 7.29 -4.60
CA VAL A 21 21.94 7.98 -3.74
C VAL A 21 21.44 7.05 -2.63
N THR A 22 21.12 5.80 -2.96
CA THR A 22 20.70 4.77 -2.00
C THR A 22 21.71 4.58 -0.88
N LYS A 23 22.98 4.39 -1.24
CA LYS A 23 24.06 4.21 -0.25
C LYS A 23 24.23 5.43 0.65
N LEU A 24 24.07 6.63 0.10
CA LEU A 24 24.13 7.86 0.88
C LEU A 24 22.94 7.98 1.85
N LEU A 25 21.73 7.61 1.42
CA LEU A 25 20.54 7.58 2.28
C LEU A 25 20.72 6.60 3.45
N CYS A 26 21.19 5.38 3.19
CA CYS A 26 21.47 4.41 4.26
C CYS A 26 22.62 4.88 5.18
N LEU A 27 23.62 5.58 4.65
CA LEU A 27 24.72 6.13 5.44
C LEU A 27 24.26 7.29 6.36
N GLN A 28 23.30 8.10 5.92
CA GLN A 28 22.72 9.17 6.74
C GLN A 28 22.01 8.59 7.97
N GLU A 29 21.29 7.48 7.80
CA GLU A 29 20.61 6.82 8.91
C GLU A 29 21.59 6.21 9.92
N THR A 30 22.61 5.51 9.43
CA THR A 30 23.62 4.87 10.31
C THR A 30 24.47 5.86 11.10
N LYS A 31 24.65 7.09 10.60
CA LYS A 31 25.45 8.12 11.28
C LYS A 31 24.67 8.99 12.26
N ASN A 32 23.35 8.81 12.40
CA ASN A 32 22.49 9.65 13.26
C ASN A 32 22.66 11.17 13.02
N THR A 33 23.25 11.56 11.89
CA THR A 33 23.26 12.94 11.43
C THR A 33 21.81 13.29 11.20
N GLU A 34 21.28 14.27 11.94
CA GLU A 34 19.88 14.71 11.95
C GLU A 34 19.16 14.22 10.69
N ILE A 35 18.45 13.09 10.82
CA ILE A 35 17.74 12.49 9.70
C ILE A 35 16.80 13.58 9.26
N VAL A 36 17.12 14.25 8.16
CA VAL A 36 16.30 15.33 7.64
C VAL A 36 14.98 14.66 7.34
N ALA A 37 13.98 14.94 8.17
CA ALA A 37 12.66 14.35 8.00
C ALA A 37 12.14 14.82 6.65
N TYR A 38 12.28 13.95 5.65
CA TYR A 38 11.77 14.23 4.32
C TYR A 38 10.26 14.34 4.44
N SER A 39 9.73 15.49 4.11
CA SER A 39 8.30 15.73 4.13
C SER A 39 7.86 16.25 2.78
N LEU A 40 6.57 16.09 2.47
CA LEU A 40 5.99 16.59 1.23
C LEU A 40 6.07 18.12 1.10
N SER A 41 6.33 18.85 2.19
CA SER A 41 6.36 20.31 2.27
C SER A 41 7.74 20.92 2.56
N SER A 42 8.79 20.11 2.79
CA SER A 42 10.14 20.58 3.12
C SER A 42 11.18 20.09 2.11
N THR A 43 12.20 19.37 2.57
CA THR A 43 13.22 18.70 1.77
C THR A 43 12.58 17.48 1.10
N LEU A 44 12.48 17.51 -0.23
CA LEU A 44 11.99 16.39 -1.00
C LEU A 44 12.97 15.21 -0.89
N HIS A 45 12.43 14.03 -0.64
CA HIS A 45 13.24 12.80 -0.62
C HIS A 45 13.96 12.64 -1.97
N PRO A 46 15.25 12.26 -2.00
CA PRO A 46 16.03 12.15 -3.24
C PRO A 46 15.34 11.34 -4.34
N TYR A 47 14.68 10.23 -3.98
CA TYR A 47 13.92 9.44 -4.95
C TYR A 47 12.69 10.16 -5.52
N ILE A 48 12.04 11.03 -4.73
CA ILE A 48 10.94 11.86 -5.23
C ILE A 48 11.48 12.85 -6.27
N THR A 49 12.64 13.46 -6.01
CA THR A 49 13.29 14.37 -6.96
C THR A 49 13.69 13.65 -8.25
N ILE A 50 14.22 12.44 -8.15
CA ILE A 50 14.56 11.59 -9.31
C ILE A 50 13.30 11.29 -10.13
N LEU A 51 12.24 10.85 -9.46
CA LEU A 51 10.98 10.51 -10.11
C LEU A 51 10.32 11.72 -10.77
N ALA A 52 10.40 12.90 -10.14
CA ALA A 52 9.89 14.15 -10.71
C ALA A 52 10.65 14.58 -11.98
N ASN A 53 11.97 14.31 -12.04
CA ASN A 53 12.80 14.61 -13.20
C ASN A 53 12.71 13.55 -14.31
N GLY A 54 12.33 12.32 -13.98
CA GLY A 54 12.20 11.22 -14.93
C GLY A 54 11.22 10.15 -14.43
N PRO A 55 9.92 10.24 -14.80
CA PRO A 55 8.90 9.27 -14.36
C PRO A 55 9.23 7.82 -14.72
N GLU A 56 9.86 7.60 -15.88
CA GLU A 56 10.32 6.28 -16.37
C GLU A 56 11.38 5.62 -15.47
N SER A 57 11.96 6.35 -14.51
CA SER A 57 12.94 5.80 -13.56
C SER A 57 12.31 4.91 -12.48
N TRP A 58 10.98 4.94 -12.33
CA TRP A 58 10.25 4.22 -11.30
C TRP A 58 10.66 2.74 -11.15
N PRO A 59 10.72 1.91 -12.22
CA PRO A 59 11.08 0.50 -12.09
C PRO A 59 12.48 0.30 -11.52
N LEU A 60 13.43 1.18 -11.87
CA LEU A 60 14.80 1.14 -11.36
C LEU A 60 14.86 1.51 -9.87
N LEU A 61 14.08 2.51 -9.46
CA LEU A 61 13.97 2.88 -8.04
C LEU A 61 13.39 1.74 -7.20
N LEU A 62 12.36 1.06 -7.73
CA LEU A 62 11.75 -0.08 -7.05
C LEU A 62 12.68 -1.29 -6.98
N GLN A 63 13.39 -1.59 -8.06
CA GLN A 63 14.39 -2.67 -8.10
C GLN A 63 15.50 -2.44 -7.06
N GLU A 64 15.95 -1.20 -6.89
CA GLU A 64 16.96 -0.85 -5.91
C GLU A 64 16.43 -1.05 -4.47
N ILE A 65 15.17 -0.67 -4.21
CA ILE A 65 14.53 -0.88 -2.90
C ILE A 65 14.34 -2.38 -2.61
N ASP A 66 13.93 -3.16 -3.60
CA ASP A 66 13.83 -4.62 -3.47
C ASP A 66 15.19 -5.24 -3.14
N SER A 67 16.24 -4.85 -3.86
CA SER A 67 17.61 -5.30 -3.57
C SER A 67 18.05 -4.92 -2.14
N LEU A 68 17.69 -3.74 -1.65
CA LEU A 68 17.93 -3.35 -0.26
C LEU A 68 17.16 -4.24 0.71
N PHE A 69 15.87 -4.50 0.48
CA PHE A 69 15.08 -5.37 1.33
C PHE A 69 15.61 -6.80 1.40
N GLN A 70 16.21 -7.30 0.33
CA GLN A 70 16.82 -8.63 0.29
C GLN A 70 18.18 -8.68 1.00
N THR A 71 18.94 -7.58 0.98
CA THR A 71 20.31 -7.52 1.54
C THR A 71 20.38 -6.99 2.97
N THR A 72 19.34 -6.31 3.43
CA THR A 72 19.28 -5.69 4.77
C THR A 72 18.81 -6.70 5.80
N ASP A 73 19.53 -6.78 6.93
CA ASP A 73 19.11 -7.58 8.08
C ASP A 73 17.77 -7.10 8.63
N ASN A 74 16.93 -8.01 9.10
CA ASN A 74 15.56 -7.68 9.47
C ASN A 74 15.45 -6.61 10.56
N SER A 75 16.37 -6.66 11.53
CA SER A 75 16.50 -5.66 12.59
C SER A 75 16.67 -4.21 12.08
N SER A 76 17.15 -4.04 10.85
CA SER A 76 17.39 -2.74 10.20
C SER A 76 16.30 -2.36 9.20
N ILE A 77 15.33 -3.23 8.92
CA ILE A 77 14.20 -2.93 8.01
C ILE A 77 13.36 -1.79 8.56
N ALA A 78 13.14 -1.72 9.89
CA ALA A 78 12.38 -0.63 10.49
C ALA A 78 12.98 0.75 10.14
N SER A 79 14.31 0.88 10.25
CA SER A 79 15.03 2.10 9.90
C SER A 79 14.96 2.37 8.40
N LEU A 80 15.12 1.33 7.57
CA LEU A 80 15.00 1.44 6.12
C LEU A 80 13.61 1.95 5.69
N LEU A 81 12.54 1.40 6.27
CA LEU A 81 11.17 1.84 6.00
C LEU A 81 10.98 3.31 6.35
N LYS A 82 11.58 3.79 7.45
CA LYS A 82 11.53 5.19 7.87
C LYS A 82 12.27 6.11 6.90
N VAL A 83 13.44 5.71 6.41
CA VAL A 83 14.21 6.46 5.40
C VAL A 83 13.37 6.67 4.14
N PHE A 84 12.71 5.62 3.67
CA PHE A 84 11.91 5.63 2.44
C PHE A 84 10.44 6.03 2.63
N GLU A 85 9.99 6.31 3.85
CA GLU A 85 8.57 6.57 4.17
C GLU A 85 8.00 7.70 3.32
N ALA A 86 8.72 8.82 3.20
CA ALA A 86 8.31 9.96 2.38
C ALA A 86 8.13 9.59 0.90
N PHE A 87 9.03 8.75 0.38
CA PHE A 87 8.95 8.25 -0.99
C PHE A 87 7.77 7.30 -1.17
N PHE A 88 7.56 6.35 -0.26
CA PHE A 88 6.41 5.46 -0.30
C PHE A 88 5.11 6.25 -0.27
N HIS A 89 4.99 7.23 0.63
CA HIS A 89 3.86 8.13 0.69
C HIS A 89 3.67 8.91 -0.62
N HIS A 90 4.73 9.40 -1.24
CA HIS A 90 4.63 10.10 -2.52
C HIS A 90 4.01 9.22 -3.61
N VAL A 91 4.49 7.99 -3.75
CA VAL A 91 4.07 7.04 -4.79
C VAL A 91 2.64 6.57 -4.56
N LEU A 92 2.34 6.26 -3.30
CA LEU A 92 1.06 5.74 -2.89
C LEU A 92 -0.02 6.85 -2.91
N TYR A 93 0.28 8.07 -2.46
CA TYR A 93 -0.73 9.13 -2.36
C TYR A 93 -0.85 10.05 -3.57
N ASN A 94 0.13 10.06 -4.48
CA ASN A 94 0.09 10.89 -5.69
C ASN A 94 0.07 10.05 -6.98
N PRO A 95 -0.99 9.27 -7.24
CA PRO A 95 -1.09 8.37 -8.38
C PRO A 95 -1.43 9.09 -9.70
N LYS A 96 -0.83 10.25 -9.98
CA LYS A 96 -0.93 10.88 -11.31
C LYS A 96 0.26 10.42 -12.16
N PRO A 97 0.13 9.55 -13.18
CA PRO A 97 -0.96 8.64 -13.59
C PRO A 97 -0.52 7.14 -13.51
N ASP A 98 0.57 6.82 -12.81
CA ASP A 98 1.17 5.49 -12.91
C ASP A 98 0.66 4.53 -11.82
N TYR A 99 -0.53 3.98 -12.05
CA TYR A 99 -1.06 2.89 -11.23
C TYR A 99 -0.10 1.70 -11.16
N SER A 100 0.71 1.46 -12.21
CA SER A 100 1.67 0.36 -12.22
C SER A 100 2.74 0.56 -11.14
N ALA A 101 3.14 1.80 -10.88
CA ALA A 101 4.09 2.13 -9.83
C ALA A 101 3.54 1.80 -8.45
N CYS A 102 2.35 2.30 -8.16
CA CYS A 102 1.63 2.05 -6.92
C CYS A 102 1.41 0.53 -6.69
N LYS A 103 0.91 -0.18 -7.71
CA LYS A 103 0.68 -1.62 -7.65
C LYS A 103 1.96 -2.40 -7.39
N SER A 104 3.07 -2.03 -8.03
CA SER A 104 4.34 -2.73 -7.88
C SER A 104 4.94 -2.50 -6.49
N LEU A 105 4.87 -1.26 -5.96
CA LEU A 105 5.28 -0.97 -4.58
C LEU A 105 4.42 -1.74 -3.58
N HIS A 106 3.09 -1.74 -3.78
CA HIS A 106 2.16 -2.47 -2.92
C HIS A 106 2.49 -3.97 -2.90
N ALA A 107 2.77 -4.57 -4.05
CA ALA A 107 3.15 -5.97 -4.16
C ALA A 107 4.47 -6.27 -3.42
N LEU A 108 5.50 -5.42 -3.61
CA LEU A 108 6.79 -5.56 -2.93
C LEU A 108 6.64 -5.48 -1.41
N LEU A 109 5.83 -4.55 -0.90
CA LEU A 109 5.58 -4.41 0.53
C LEU A 109 4.86 -5.64 1.11
N LEU A 110 3.89 -6.22 0.38
CA LEU A 110 3.22 -7.46 0.81
C LEU A 110 4.13 -8.68 0.75
N GLU A 111 5.01 -8.76 -0.24
CA GLU A 111 6.04 -9.79 -0.31
C GLU A 111 6.94 -9.71 0.92
N LYS A 112 7.46 -8.51 1.22
CA LYS A 112 8.30 -8.31 2.39
C LYS A 112 7.57 -8.59 3.71
N ALA A 113 6.30 -8.20 3.81
CA ALA A 113 5.44 -8.56 4.95
C ALA A 113 5.32 -10.09 5.13
N SER A 114 5.28 -10.85 4.03
CA SER A 114 5.23 -12.32 4.08
C SER A 114 6.52 -12.93 4.64
N GLU A 115 7.67 -12.34 4.32
CA GLU A 115 8.96 -12.78 4.85
C GLU A 115 9.07 -12.49 6.35
N LEU A 116 8.72 -11.26 6.75
CA LEU A 116 8.76 -10.82 8.14
C LEU A 116 7.83 -11.64 9.04
N LEU A 117 6.66 -12.05 8.51
CA LEU A 117 5.74 -12.91 9.24
C LEU A 117 6.36 -14.28 9.58
N LYS A 118 7.13 -14.88 8.66
CA LYS A 118 7.83 -16.15 8.92
C LYS A 118 8.91 -16.03 9.99
N GLN A 119 9.42 -14.82 10.19
CA GLN A 119 10.51 -14.52 11.12
C GLN A 119 10.01 -13.91 12.44
N THR A 120 8.70 -13.75 12.61
CA THR A 120 8.04 -13.28 13.85
C THR A 120 8.35 -11.83 14.26
N GLU A 121 8.71 -10.97 13.31
CA GLU A 121 8.95 -9.54 13.58
C GLU A 121 7.65 -8.71 13.48
N GLU A 122 6.79 -8.82 14.50
CA GLU A 122 5.45 -8.21 14.49
C GLU A 122 5.45 -6.68 14.39
N GLY A 123 6.43 -6.00 14.98
CA GLY A 123 6.48 -4.53 14.99
C GLY A 123 6.77 -3.91 13.62
N VAL A 124 7.68 -4.50 12.85
CA VAL A 124 8.00 -4.04 11.49
C VAL A 124 6.85 -4.37 10.54
N LEU A 125 6.26 -5.55 10.72
CA LEU A 125 5.07 -5.98 9.99
C LEU A 125 3.89 -5.02 10.17
N ASP A 126 3.62 -4.58 11.40
CA ASP A 126 2.56 -3.60 11.69
C ASP A 126 2.79 -2.27 10.94
N ASN A 127 4.02 -1.78 10.89
CA ASN A 127 4.36 -0.54 10.17
C ASN A 127 4.06 -0.64 8.65
N ILE A 128 4.44 -1.76 8.02
CA ILE A 128 4.16 -1.99 6.60
C ILE A 128 2.65 -2.05 6.35
N LEU A 129 1.92 -2.81 7.16
CA LEU A 129 0.47 -2.96 7.02
C LEU A 129 -0.27 -1.64 7.28
N ARG A 130 0.20 -0.83 8.23
CA ARG A 130 -0.33 0.51 8.48
C ARG A 130 -0.14 1.43 7.27
N LEU A 131 1.03 1.37 6.62
CA LEU A 131 1.31 2.15 5.42
C LEU A 131 0.40 1.73 4.25
N ILE A 132 0.21 0.42 4.05
CA ILE A 132 -0.70 -0.11 3.03
C ILE A 132 -2.17 0.29 3.31
N THR A 133 -2.64 0.10 4.54
CA THR A 133 -4.04 0.38 4.91
C THR A 133 -4.36 1.87 4.84
N ASN A 134 -3.45 2.74 5.27
CA ASN A 134 -3.62 4.19 5.17
C ASN A 134 -3.63 4.68 3.72
N HIS A 135 -2.77 4.11 2.87
CA HIS A 135 -2.78 4.39 1.44
C HIS A 135 -4.14 4.11 0.80
N LEU A 136 -4.70 2.92 1.02
CA LEU A 136 -5.95 2.51 0.40
C LEU A 136 -7.14 3.41 0.77
N ARG A 137 -7.11 4.04 1.95
CA ARG A 137 -8.14 5.00 2.39
C ARG A 137 -8.11 6.33 1.65
N ILE A 138 -6.94 6.73 1.13
CA ILE A 138 -6.73 8.06 0.55
C ILE A 138 -7.04 8.09 -0.96
N TYR A 139 -7.15 6.93 -1.60
CA TYR A 139 -7.47 6.85 -3.02
C TYR A 139 -8.84 7.49 -3.32
N LYS A 140 -8.84 8.52 -4.18
CA LYS A 140 -9.98 9.39 -4.47
C LYS A 140 -11.03 8.70 -5.34
N MET A 141 -12.25 9.22 -5.29
CA MET A 141 -13.52 8.57 -5.66
C MET A 141 -13.96 8.83 -7.12
N ASP A 142 -13.05 8.72 -8.09
CA ASP A 142 -13.37 8.63 -9.52
C ASP A 142 -13.46 7.15 -9.98
N MET A 143 -14.13 6.89 -11.11
CA MET A 143 -14.47 5.52 -11.56
C MET A 143 -13.23 4.62 -11.74
N GLU A 144 -12.20 5.14 -12.43
CA GLU A 144 -11.01 4.37 -12.78
C GLU A 144 -10.12 4.11 -11.56
N SER A 145 -9.94 5.14 -10.73
CA SER A 145 -9.20 5.06 -9.48
C SER A 145 -9.86 4.12 -8.47
N LEU A 146 -11.20 4.07 -8.40
CA LEU A 146 -11.93 3.14 -7.54
C LEU A 146 -11.65 1.68 -7.91
N GLY A 147 -11.64 1.34 -9.20
CA GLY A 147 -11.31 -0.01 -9.67
C GLY A 147 -9.91 -0.45 -9.23
N HIS A 148 -8.94 0.46 -9.32
CA HIS A 148 -7.57 0.26 -8.84
C HIS A 148 -7.52 0.06 -7.32
N SER A 149 -8.21 0.88 -6.53
CA SER A 149 -8.24 0.73 -5.07
C SER A 149 -8.88 -0.58 -4.63
N VAL A 150 -9.97 -0.98 -5.28
CA VAL A 150 -10.64 -2.26 -5.02
C VAL A 150 -9.69 -3.42 -5.33
N SER A 151 -8.95 -3.35 -6.44
CA SER A 151 -7.97 -4.37 -6.82
C SER A 151 -6.86 -4.52 -5.77
N LEU A 152 -6.28 -3.41 -5.31
CA LEU A 152 -5.25 -3.43 -4.26
C LEU A 152 -5.81 -3.90 -2.92
N CYS A 153 -7.01 -3.43 -2.53
CA CYS A 153 -7.70 -3.89 -1.31
C CYS A 153 -7.93 -5.41 -1.34
N HIS A 154 -8.40 -5.96 -2.47
CA HIS A 154 -8.54 -7.40 -2.66
C HIS A 154 -7.21 -8.13 -2.53
N GLN A 155 -6.13 -7.59 -3.09
CA GLN A 155 -4.80 -8.18 -2.98
C GLN A 155 -4.34 -8.25 -1.52
N THR A 156 -4.49 -7.16 -0.76
CA THR A 156 -4.17 -7.13 0.68
C THR A 156 -5.03 -8.10 1.48
N MET A 157 -6.34 -8.17 1.23
CA MET A 157 -7.24 -9.09 1.92
C MET A 157 -6.93 -10.55 1.64
N ARG A 158 -6.64 -10.91 0.38
CA ARG A 158 -6.18 -12.28 0.03
C ARG A 158 -4.88 -12.63 0.76
N TRP A 159 -3.97 -11.66 0.88
CA TRP A 159 -2.74 -11.84 1.64
C TRP A 159 -3.04 -12.14 3.13
N PHE A 160 -3.95 -11.41 3.76
CA PHE A 160 -4.37 -11.69 5.14
C PHE A 160 -5.01 -13.07 5.31
N LEU A 161 -5.91 -13.45 4.40
CA LEU A 161 -6.58 -14.76 4.44
C LEU A 161 -5.60 -15.91 4.26
N LYS A 162 -4.59 -15.75 3.39
CA LYS A 162 -3.56 -16.78 3.14
C LYS A 162 -2.63 -16.96 4.34
N ASN A 163 -2.25 -15.86 5.00
CA ASN A 163 -1.18 -15.86 5.99
C ASN A 163 -1.66 -15.95 7.45
N GLY A 164 -2.95 -15.77 7.73
CA GLY A 164 -3.54 -16.10 9.03
C GLY A 164 -3.03 -15.26 10.21
N CYS A 165 -2.99 -13.93 10.08
CA CYS A 165 -2.47 -13.05 11.15
C CYS A 165 -3.54 -12.72 12.20
N ALA A 166 -3.61 -13.46 13.31
CA ALA A 166 -4.58 -13.19 14.40
C ALA A 166 -4.25 -11.90 15.17
N ASN A 167 -2.97 -11.62 15.42
CA ASN A 167 -2.50 -10.44 16.16
C ASN A 167 -2.69 -9.12 15.39
N LEU A 168 -3.01 -9.19 14.10
CA LEU A 168 -3.13 -8.05 13.19
C LEU A 168 -4.58 -7.89 12.65
N ASP A 169 -5.55 -8.43 13.40
CA ASP A 169 -6.98 -8.35 13.09
C ASP A 169 -7.50 -6.91 12.96
N CYS A 170 -6.84 -5.94 13.59
CA CYS A 170 -7.18 -4.52 13.48
C CYS A 170 -7.08 -4.00 12.03
N HIS A 171 -6.04 -4.39 11.29
CA HIS A 171 -5.84 -4.03 9.89
C HIS A 171 -6.88 -4.72 9.01
N MET A 172 -7.18 -6.00 9.28
CA MET A 172 -8.21 -6.73 8.54
C MET A 172 -9.60 -6.12 8.73
N LYS A 173 -9.94 -5.68 9.95
CA LYS A 173 -11.16 -4.92 10.24
C LYS A 173 -11.20 -3.60 9.46
N ALA A 174 -10.11 -2.84 9.49
CA ALA A 174 -10.01 -1.58 8.76
C ALA A 174 -10.20 -1.75 7.25
N LEU A 175 -9.59 -2.79 6.66
CA LEU A 175 -9.77 -3.13 5.24
C LEU A 175 -11.20 -3.56 4.93
N THR A 176 -11.83 -4.35 5.81
CA THR A 176 -13.20 -4.82 5.60
C THR A 176 -14.18 -3.65 5.57
N LEU A 177 -14.04 -2.69 6.48
CA LEU A 177 -14.82 -1.45 6.45
C LEU A 177 -14.59 -0.66 5.16
N LEU A 178 -13.33 -0.51 4.75
CA LEU A 178 -12.98 0.18 3.51
C LEU A 178 -13.58 -0.52 2.28
N LEU A 179 -13.61 -1.86 2.24
CA LEU A 179 -14.23 -2.60 1.15
C LEU A 179 -15.74 -2.37 1.10
N ILE A 180 -16.42 -2.29 2.24
CA ILE A 180 -17.86 -1.98 2.31
C ILE A 180 -18.14 -0.55 1.80
N GLU A 181 -17.29 0.42 2.15
CA GLU A 181 -17.37 1.79 1.61
C GLU A 181 -17.15 1.81 0.09
N MET A 182 -16.15 1.06 -0.39
CA MET A 182 -15.89 0.91 -1.84
C MET A 182 -17.06 0.24 -2.56
N LEU A 183 -17.69 -0.79 -1.97
CA LEU A 183 -18.89 -1.45 -2.50
C LEU A 183 -20.04 -0.45 -2.70
N HIS A 184 -20.30 0.38 -1.68
CA HIS A 184 -21.31 1.43 -1.77
C HIS A 184 -21.01 2.40 -2.92
N LYS A 185 -19.73 2.77 -3.09
CA LYS A 185 -19.33 3.63 -4.19
C LYS A 185 -19.44 2.93 -5.55
N GLN A 186 -19.05 1.66 -5.65
CA GLN A 186 -19.20 0.84 -6.86
C GLN A 186 -20.68 0.79 -7.29
N LEU A 187 -21.61 0.57 -6.36
CA LEU A 187 -23.04 0.60 -6.62
C LEU A 187 -23.49 1.97 -7.16
N SER A 188 -23.08 3.06 -6.50
CA SER A 188 -23.45 4.43 -6.92
C SER A 188 -22.97 4.78 -8.32
N LEU A 189 -21.91 4.12 -8.80
CA LEU A 189 -21.31 4.32 -10.11
C LEU A 189 -21.74 3.25 -11.14
N GLY A 190 -22.59 2.28 -10.76
CA GLY A 190 -23.01 1.19 -11.63
C GLY A 190 -21.92 0.16 -11.95
N MET A 191 -20.87 0.09 -11.14
CA MET A 191 -19.80 -0.91 -11.29
C MET A 191 -20.22 -2.26 -10.71
N SER A 192 -19.71 -3.36 -11.28
CA SER A 192 -19.93 -4.69 -10.70
C SER A 192 -19.31 -4.80 -9.32
N MET A 193 -20.09 -5.33 -8.38
CA MET A 193 -19.69 -5.57 -6.99
C MET A 193 -19.35 -7.03 -6.71
N MET A 194 -19.56 -7.94 -7.67
CA MET A 194 -19.53 -9.38 -7.41
C MET A 194 -18.23 -9.85 -6.77
N SER A 195 -17.08 -9.42 -7.28
CA SER A 195 -15.78 -9.81 -6.73
C SER A 195 -15.58 -9.32 -5.29
N SER A 196 -16.04 -8.11 -4.98
CA SER A 196 -16.00 -7.52 -3.64
C SER A 196 -16.95 -8.22 -2.67
N LEU A 197 -18.15 -8.64 -3.12
CA LEU A 197 -19.09 -9.41 -2.30
C LEU A 197 -18.59 -10.83 -2.01
N VAL A 198 -18.05 -11.51 -3.02
CA VAL A 198 -17.41 -12.83 -2.82
C VAL A 198 -16.24 -12.73 -1.84
N MET A 199 -15.44 -11.65 -1.93
CA MET A 199 -14.37 -11.40 -0.97
C MET A 199 -14.93 -11.20 0.44
N LEU A 200 -15.95 -10.36 0.60
CA LEU A 200 -16.58 -10.09 1.89
C LEU A 200 -17.12 -11.38 2.52
N LYS A 201 -17.87 -12.19 1.76
CA LYS A 201 -18.37 -13.51 2.17
C LYS A 201 -17.26 -14.46 2.60
N THR A 202 -16.14 -14.48 1.87
CA THR A 202 -14.97 -15.29 2.25
C THR A 202 -14.38 -14.83 3.58
N ILE A 203 -14.37 -13.52 3.83
CA ILE A 203 -13.90 -12.95 5.10
C ILE A 203 -14.86 -13.29 6.23
N THR A 204 -16.17 -13.14 6.04
CA THR A 204 -17.17 -13.42 7.09
C THR A 204 -17.20 -14.90 7.45
N HIS A 205 -17.03 -15.79 6.47
CA HIS A 205 -16.90 -17.22 6.73
C HIS A 205 -15.65 -17.56 7.58
N ASN A 206 -14.50 -16.95 7.28
CA ASN A 206 -13.25 -17.22 8.02
C ASN A 206 -13.16 -16.47 9.36
N LYS A 207 -13.74 -15.27 9.46
CA LYS A 207 -13.67 -14.37 10.62
C LYS A 207 -15.01 -13.63 10.83
N PRO A 208 -16.03 -14.32 11.39
CA PRO A 208 -17.41 -13.81 11.46
C PRO A 208 -17.58 -12.57 12.36
N TRP A 209 -16.66 -12.29 13.28
CA TRP A 209 -16.72 -11.13 14.18
C TRP A 209 -16.29 -9.80 13.51
N ILE A 210 -15.62 -9.84 12.37
CA ILE A 210 -15.09 -8.65 11.69
C ILE A 210 -16.18 -7.73 11.13
N PRO A 211 -17.17 -8.22 10.34
CA PRO A 211 -18.21 -7.38 9.75
C PRO A 211 -19.27 -6.90 10.75
N VAL A 212 -19.22 -7.31 12.02
CA VAL A 212 -20.24 -6.98 13.05
C VAL A 212 -19.86 -5.72 13.86
N ALA A 213 -18.70 -5.12 13.59
CA ALA A 213 -18.28 -3.91 14.28
C ALA A 213 -19.20 -2.70 14.00
N ASN A 214 -19.42 -1.84 15.00
CA ASN A 214 -20.34 -0.71 14.90
C ASN A 214 -20.04 0.17 13.66
N GLY A 215 -21.03 0.28 12.75
CA GLY A 215 -20.95 1.07 11.51
C GLY A 215 -21.13 0.25 10.22
N SER A 216 -20.59 -0.96 10.15
CA SER A 216 -20.73 -1.83 8.98
C SER A 216 -22.17 -2.34 8.78
N LEU A 217 -22.89 -2.62 9.86
CA LEU A 217 -24.29 -3.07 9.80
C LEU A 217 -25.20 -2.06 9.10
N PHE A 218 -24.97 -0.76 9.33
CA PHE A 218 -25.73 0.30 8.67
C PHE A 218 -25.43 0.33 7.17
N LEU A 219 -24.15 0.24 6.79
CA LEU A 219 -23.72 0.22 5.39
C LEU A 219 -24.21 -1.04 4.66
N ILE A 220 -24.15 -2.21 5.29
CA ILE A 220 -24.67 -3.47 4.74
C ILE A 220 -26.19 -3.40 4.59
N SER A 221 -26.90 -2.86 5.58
CA SER A 221 -28.35 -2.67 5.52
C SER A 221 -28.75 -1.71 4.40
N HIS A 222 -28.00 -0.63 4.21
CA HIS A 222 -28.22 0.29 3.09
C HIS A 222 -27.95 -0.38 1.73
N LEU A 223 -26.89 -1.18 1.61
CA LEU A 223 -26.63 -2.00 0.42
C LEU A 223 -27.79 -2.95 0.13
N MET A 224 -28.39 -3.59 1.14
CA MET A 224 -29.60 -4.45 0.98
C MET A 224 -30.79 -3.73 0.39
N LEU A 225 -31.00 -2.48 0.77
CA LEU A 225 -32.13 -1.70 0.30
C LEU A 225 -31.92 -1.11 -1.11
N THR A 226 -30.66 -1.00 -1.55
CA THR A 226 -30.30 -0.29 -2.79
C THR A 226 -29.82 -1.22 -3.91
N CYS A 227 -29.43 -2.45 -3.60
CA CYS A 227 -28.97 -3.44 -4.57
C CYS A 227 -30.12 -4.12 -5.32
N SER A 228 -29.85 -4.61 -6.53
CA SER A 228 -30.77 -5.49 -7.24
C SER A 228 -30.89 -6.86 -6.55
N GLU A 229 -32.00 -7.57 -6.78
CA GLU A 229 -32.26 -8.92 -6.21
C GLU A 229 -31.11 -9.90 -6.44
N TYR A 230 -30.40 -9.76 -7.57
CA TYR A 230 -29.22 -10.55 -7.90
C TYR A 230 -28.10 -10.45 -6.84
N TYR A 231 -27.83 -9.25 -6.33
CA TYR A 231 -26.77 -9.03 -5.34
C TYR A 231 -27.24 -9.28 -3.90
N ILE A 232 -28.55 -9.16 -3.64
CA ILE A 232 -29.15 -9.45 -2.32
C ILE A 232 -28.89 -10.90 -1.92
N GLY A 233 -28.99 -11.85 -2.84
CA GLY A 233 -28.70 -13.26 -2.57
C GLY A 233 -27.30 -13.49 -2.00
N GLU A 234 -26.27 -12.85 -2.58
CA GLU A 234 -24.89 -13.01 -2.07
C GLU A 234 -24.68 -12.38 -0.70
N LEU A 235 -25.37 -11.29 -0.41
CA LEU A 235 -25.27 -10.57 0.86
C LEU A 235 -26.10 -11.18 1.99
N LEU A 236 -27.17 -11.91 1.69
CA LEU A 236 -27.90 -12.71 2.70
C LEU A 236 -27.07 -13.88 3.22
N HIS A 237 -26.01 -14.26 2.49
CA HIS A 237 -25.07 -15.30 2.88
C HIS A 237 -23.77 -14.77 3.51
N ILE A 238 -23.68 -13.45 3.72
CA ILE A 238 -22.55 -12.76 4.40
C ILE A 238 -22.80 -12.71 5.90
#